data_AF-A0A6B3F334-F1
#
_entry.id   AF-A0A6B3F334-F1
#
_cell.length_a   1.000
_cell.length_b   1.000
_cell.length_c   1.000
_cell.angle_alpha   90.00
_cell.angle_beta   90.00
_cell.angle_gamma   90.00
#
_symmetry.space_group_name_H-M   'P 1'
#
loop_
_entity.id
_entity.type
_entity.pdbx_description
1 polymer ?
#
loop_
_entity_poly.entity_id
_entity_poly.type
_entity_poly.pdbx_seq_one_letter_code
_entity_poly.pdbx_strand_id
1 'polypeptide(L)'
;RDGGRMALRTPYGRVFARDVALGTNVFPSLVRRLRPYTVPVYDYALMTEPLTTAQRDAIGWRHRQGLGDSANQFHYFRLTSDNRI
;
A
#
# COMPACT_ATOMS: atom_id res chain seq x y z
N ARG A 1 7.44 -27.74 19.24
CA ARG A 1 6.11 -27.99 18.65
C ARG A 1 5.16 -28.19 19.82
N ASP A 2 4.35 -27.19 20.16
CA ASP A 2 3.24 -27.40 21.10
C ASP A 2 2.07 -27.96 20.27
N GLY A 3 1.48 -29.06 20.74
CA GLY A 3 0.53 -29.90 20.00
C GLY A 3 -0.42 -29.13 19.07
N GLY A 4 -0.22 -29.29 17.76
CA GLY A 4 -1.12 -28.81 16.71
C GLY A 4 -1.35 -27.30 16.58
N ARG A 5 -0.57 -26.44 17.27
CA ARG A 5 -0.72 -24.97 17.20
C ARG A 5 0.57 -24.29 16.77
N MET A 6 0.45 -23.25 15.94
CA MET A 6 1.54 -22.34 15.63
C MET A 6 1.74 -21.32 16.75
N ALA A 7 3.00 -20.94 16.99
CA ALA A 7 3.38 -19.95 17.99
C ALA A 7 3.99 -18.72 17.32
N LEU A 8 3.35 -17.55 17.48
CA LEU A 8 3.91 -16.25 17.12
C LEU A 8 4.65 -15.69 18.34
N ARG A 9 5.90 -15.25 18.16
CA ARG A 9 6.71 -14.63 19.21
C ARG A 9 6.98 -13.17 18.86
N THR A 10 6.80 -12.30 19.83
CA THR A 10 7.21 -10.90 19.78
C THR A 10 8.11 -10.61 20.99
N PRO A 11 8.81 -9.46 21.03
CA PRO A 11 9.54 -9.05 22.22
C PRO A 11 8.66 -8.93 23.47
N TYR A 12 7.33 -8.82 23.31
CA TYR A 12 6.37 -8.59 24.40
C TYR A 12 5.62 -9.85 24.82
N GLY A 13 5.79 -10.98 24.15
CA GLY A 13 5.10 -12.22 24.52
C GLY A 13 4.93 -13.24 23.40
N ARG A 14 4.00 -14.17 23.60
CA ARG A 14 3.70 -15.25 22.67
C ARG A 14 2.20 -15.47 22.52
N VAL A 15 1.76 -15.70 21.29
CA VAL A 15 0.37 -16.09 20.97
C VAL A 15 0.39 -17.46 20.30
N PHE A 16 -0.60 -18.30 20.63
CA PHE A 16 -0.79 -19.62 20.03
C PHE A 16 -2.11 -19.67 19.26
N ALA A 17 -2.07 -20.16 18.02
CA ALA A 17 -3.25 -20.29 17.16
C ALA A 17 -3.22 -21.61 16.38
N ARG A 18 -4.40 -22.12 15.98
CA ARG A 18 -4.51 -23.28 15.09
C ARG A 18 -4.22 -22.87 13.65
N ASP A 19 -4.82 -21.76 13.22
CA ASP A 19 -4.68 -21.20 11.88
C ASP A 19 -4.04 -19.81 11.95
N VAL A 20 -3.24 -19.48 10.94
CA VAL A 20 -2.48 -18.22 10.90
C VAL A 20 -2.34 -17.74 9.46
N ALA A 21 -2.58 -16.45 9.24
CA ALA A 21 -2.32 -15.79 7.97
C ALA A 21 -0.98 -15.05 8.04
N LEU A 22 -0.13 -15.25 7.02
CA LEU A 22 1.14 -14.50 6.90
C LEU A 22 0.89 -13.20 6.12
N GLY A 23 0.93 -12.07 6.82
CA GLY A 23 0.69 -10.74 6.25
C GLY A 23 1.91 -9.81 6.34
N THR A 24 3.08 -10.22 5.84
CA THR A 24 4.30 -9.38 5.91
C THR A 24 4.35 -8.29 4.84
N ASN A 25 3.41 -8.26 3.88
CA ASN A 25 3.46 -7.36 2.72
C ASN A 25 4.86 -7.38 2.07
N VAL A 26 5.52 -6.24 1.93
CA VAL A 26 6.85 -6.10 1.31
C VAL A 26 8.02 -6.45 2.25
N PHE A 27 7.78 -6.63 3.55
CA PHE A 27 8.83 -7.01 4.50
C PHE A 27 9.30 -8.45 4.27
N PRO A 28 10.56 -8.78 4.61
CA PRO A 28 11.10 -10.12 4.39
C PRO A 28 10.19 -11.23 4.93
N SER A 29 9.73 -12.10 4.04
CA SER A 29 8.82 -13.18 4.41
C SER A 29 9.45 -14.11 5.45
N LEU A 30 8.66 -14.48 6.46
CA LEU A 30 9.00 -15.49 7.46
C LEU A 30 9.10 -16.90 6.84
N VAL A 31 8.47 -17.13 5.69
CA VAL A 31 8.60 -18.37 4.92
C VAL A 31 9.68 -18.18 3.87
N ARG A 32 10.86 -18.75 4.11
CA ARG A 32 12.07 -18.55 3.27
C ARG A 32 11.84 -18.78 1.77
N ARG A 33 11.03 -19.78 1.41
CA ARG A 33 10.72 -20.11 0.00
C ARG A 33 9.95 -19.00 -0.73
N LEU A 34 9.27 -18.10 -0.01
CA LEU A 34 8.50 -17.01 -0.61
C LEU A 34 9.33 -15.76 -0.91
N ARG A 35 10.51 -15.61 -0.30
CA ARG A 35 11.38 -14.43 -0.47
C ARG A 35 11.73 -14.07 -1.93
N PRO A 36 12.08 -15.00 -2.83
CA PRO A 36 12.40 -14.65 -4.21
C PRO A 36 11.18 -14.19 -5.03
N TYR A 37 9.96 -14.33 -4.51
CA TYR A 37 8.72 -13.91 -5.17
C TYR A 37 8.25 -12.51 -4.73
N THR A 38 9.04 -11.80 -3.93
CA THR A 38 8.70 -10.46 -3.44
C THR A 38 9.84 -9.50 -3.74
N VAL A 39 9.55 -8.45 -4.50
CA VAL A 39 10.50 -7.39 -4.82
C VAL A 39 10.01 -6.10 -4.16
N PRO A 40 10.79 -5.48 -3.25
CA PRO A 40 10.45 -4.19 -2.70
C PRO A 40 10.61 -3.10 -3.76
N VAL A 41 9.54 -2.34 -3.99
CA VAL A 41 9.54 -1.15 -4.84
C VAL A 41 9.09 0.01 -3.98
N TYR A 42 9.88 1.08 -3.97
CA TYR A 42 9.51 2.33 -3.31
C TYR A 42 8.77 3.20 -4.32
N ASP A 43 7.60 3.70 -3.90
CA ASP A 43 6.80 4.67 -4.63
C ASP A 43 6.71 5.97 -3.82
N TYR A 44 6.68 7.11 -4.50
CA TYR A 44 6.57 8.41 -3.89
C TYR A 44 5.19 8.98 -4.15
N ALA A 45 4.43 9.20 -3.08
CA ALA A 45 3.16 9.91 -3.14
C ALA A 45 3.35 11.35 -2.69
N LEU A 46 2.88 12.29 -3.51
CA LEU A 46 2.80 13.72 -3.21
C LEU A 46 1.32 14.12 -3.31
N MET A 47 0.91 15.10 -2.51
CA MET A 47 -0.44 15.64 -2.58
C MET A 47 -0.41 17.15 -2.45
N THR A 48 -1.33 17.80 -3.15
CA THR A 48 -1.62 19.21 -2.89
C THR A 48 -2.37 19.39 -1.57
N GLU A 49 -2.45 20.63 -1.10
CA GLU A 49 -3.56 21.03 -0.23
C GLU A 49 -4.91 20.91 -0.98
N PRO A 50 -6.05 20.85 -0.28
CA PRO A 50 -7.36 20.83 -0.93
C PRO A 50 -7.52 22.01 -1.89
N LEU A 51 -7.82 21.70 -3.14
CA LEU A 51 -7.99 22.70 -4.17
C LEU A 51 -9.30 23.47 -3.95
N THR A 52 -9.21 24.79 -4.03
CA THR A 52 -10.40 25.67 -4.08
C THR A 52 -11.23 25.38 -5.33
N THR A 53 -12.50 25.77 -5.32
CA THR A 53 -13.37 25.65 -6.50
C THR A 53 -12.75 26.34 -7.72
N ALA A 54 -12.20 27.55 -7.57
CA ALA A 54 -11.55 28.26 -8.66
C ALA A 54 -10.32 27.52 -9.23
N GLN A 55 -9.49 26.90 -8.38
CA GLN A 55 -8.36 26.09 -8.84
C GLN A 55 -8.83 24.84 -9.60
N ARG A 56 -9.85 24.13 -9.09
CA ARG A 56 -10.42 22.98 -9.80
C ARG A 56 -11.02 23.38 -11.14
N ASP A 57 -11.69 24.52 -11.19
CA ASP A 57 -12.31 25.03 -12.40
C ASP A 57 -11.28 25.38 -13.47
N ALA A 58 -10.14 25.95 -13.06
CA ALA A 58 -9.01 26.27 -13.92
C ALA A 58 -8.31 25.01 -14.46
N ILE A 59 -8.16 23.96 -13.64
CA ILE A 59 -7.60 22.67 -14.07
C ILE A 59 -8.53 21.94 -15.05
N GLY A 60 -9.85 22.08 -14.89
CA GLY A 60 -10.83 21.49 -15.81
C GLY A 60 -11.07 19.99 -15.65
N TRP A 61 -10.57 19.35 -14.58
CA TRP A 61 -10.75 17.91 -14.33
C TRP A 61 -12.15 17.57 -13.79
N ARG A 62 -13.19 17.77 -14.60
CA ARG A 62 -14.60 17.74 -14.19
C ARG A 62 -15.09 16.37 -13.73
N HIS A 63 -14.67 15.30 -14.38
CA HIS A 63 -15.24 13.96 -14.17
C HIS A 63 -14.45 13.10 -13.20
N ARG A 64 -13.37 13.64 -12.61
CA ARG A 64 -12.58 12.99 -11.54
C ARG A 64 -12.06 11.59 -11.92
N GLN A 65 -11.94 11.30 -13.22
CA GLN A 65 -11.34 10.08 -13.72
C GLN A 65 -9.92 9.92 -13.18
N GLY A 66 -9.40 8.70 -13.02
CA GLY A 66 -7.97 8.51 -12.78
C GLY A 66 -7.17 8.78 -14.05
N LEU A 67 -5.97 9.33 -13.91
CA LEU A 67 -4.99 9.46 -14.98
C LEU A 67 -3.82 8.53 -14.68
N GLY A 68 -3.30 7.85 -15.71
CA GLY A 68 -2.07 7.08 -15.62
C GLY A 68 -1.33 7.15 -16.96
N ASP A 69 0.00 7.12 -16.93
CA ASP A 69 0.83 6.96 -18.12
C ASP A 69 1.44 5.56 -18.21
N SER A 70 2.13 5.27 -19.32
CA SER A 70 2.94 4.05 -19.51
C SER A 70 4.43 4.38 -19.59
N ALA A 71 4.85 5.49 -18.97
CA ALA A 71 6.23 5.91 -18.96
C ALA A 71 7.06 5.04 -18.01
N ASN A 72 8.39 5.10 -18.13
CA ASN A 72 9.28 4.53 -17.14
C ASN A 72 9.07 5.26 -15.80
N GLN A 73 8.86 4.52 -14.72
CA GLN A 73 8.42 5.00 -13.39
C GLN A 73 6.95 5.46 -13.29
N PHE A 74 6.10 5.10 -14.26
CA PHE A 74 4.65 5.30 -14.34
C PHE A 74 4.03 6.32 -13.37
N HIS A 75 3.53 7.44 -13.90
CA HIS A 75 2.83 8.42 -13.06
C HIS A 75 1.34 8.16 -13.08
N TYR A 76 0.70 8.24 -11.91
CA TYR A 76 -0.74 8.16 -11.80
C TYR A 76 -1.27 9.20 -10.82
N PHE A 77 -2.42 9.75 -11.16
CA PHE A 77 -3.02 10.87 -10.45
C PHE A 77 -4.51 10.63 -10.31
N ARG A 78 -5.08 11.07 -9.19
CA ARG A 78 -6.53 11.07 -8.99
C ARG A 78 -6.92 12.18 -8.03
N LEU A 79 -8.13 12.69 -8.17
CA LEU A 79 -8.69 13.58 -7.16
C LEU A 79 -9.14 12.79 -5.92
N THR A 80 -8.66 13.17 -4.74
CA THR A 80 -9.19 12.69 -3.45
C THR A 80 -10.60 13.23 -3.21
N SER A 81 -11.35 12.61 -2.29
CA SER A 81 -12.70 13.05 -1.92
C SER A 81 -12.76 14.50 -1.42
N ASP A 82 -11.68 15.00 -0.82
CA ASP A 82 -11.53 16.39 -0.35
C ASP A 82 -10.87 17.32 -1.39
N ASN A 83 -10.62 16.84 -2.61
CA ASN A 83 -10.12 17.59 -3.77
C ASN A 83 -8.64 17.97 -3.73
N ARG A 84 -7.78 17.04 -3.33
CA ARG A 84 -6.34 17.07 -3.58
C ARG A 84 -6.04 16.31 -4.87
N ILE A 85 -4.98 16.69 -5.58
CA ILE A 85 -4.37 15.86 -6.62
C ILE A 85 -3.28 15.02 -5.96
#